data_AF-A0A955FEG8-F1
#
_entry.id   AF-A0A955FEG8-F1
#
_cell.length_a   1.000
_cell.length_b   1.000
_cell.length_c   1.000
_cell.angle_alpha   90.00
_cell.angle_beta   90.00
_cell.angle_gamma   90.00
#
_symmetry.space_group_name_H-M   'P 1'
#
loop_
_entity.id
_entity.type
_entity.pdbx_description
1 polymer ?
#
loop_
_entity_poly.entity_id
_entity_poly.type
_entity_poly.pdbx_seq_one_letter_code
_entity_poly.pdbx_strand_id
1 'polypeptide(L)'
;MKTTADDTEGMKIALQYYWSCLKRYPRSLWGIALSMPFTTLFSRYLPPLMIAHVLDKLIKHNYDASDLLGSFGGEMALFIAVLLVGIALWRLVDFFMWRLEQNIQQDIAEHVFRHLQSLSLNFHANNFGGSLVSQTNKLMGGYVRIQDSTIYQAYPMLWGILWAIIILAPQAPQYAIGLAIFSVIYLAVSWLLAKRIYVHLARFATAESKQTGMLADVITNIGVVKSFARSKYEMERFHTATSTTRRYLKRFAIAHQWQMNTQGLMSRVISSFAFIIAVIAVTRYNANIPIVFLMFNYTLTIVDQLFDFGNSTLRSYNRALSDAREMAMKLTLKPEVQDPLHPEKPVFKQGAINFENVTFRHDGADDAIFEGFTVNIKPGEKIGLVGHSGSGKTTFTRLLLRYSDIQGGAITIDEQNIAHVTQDSLHEHIAYVPQEPLLFHRSIRENIGYGDLAAKDKAIIRAAKLAHAHDF
;
A
#
# COMPACT_ATOMS: atom_id res chain seq x y z
N MET A 1 -17.81 6.32 -16.83
CA MET A 1 -17.94 7.57 -16.03
C MET A 1 -18.20 7.28 -14.55
N LYS A 2 -18.92 6.20 -14.18
CA LYS A 2 -19.00 5.72 -12.78
C LYS A 2 -17.65 5.22 -12.21
N THR A 3 -16.81 4.58 -13.03
CA THR A 3 -15.51 4.02 -12.59
C THR A 3 -14.51 5.05 -12.09
N THR A 4 -14.45 6.24 -12.68
CA THR A 4 -13.46 7.27 -12.30
C THR A 4 -13.74 7.94 -10.96
N ALA A 5 -15.02 8.05 -10.57
CA ALA A 5 -15.40 8.61 -9.28
C ALA A 5 -15.06 7.63 -8.14
N ASP A 6 -15.40 6.35 -8.34
CA ASP A 6 -15.10 5.25 -7.42
C ASP A 6 -13.58 5.00 -7.29
N ASP A 7 -12.83 5.13 -8.40
CA ASP A 7 -11.37 5.08 -8.40
C ASP A 7 -10.76 6.20 -7.54
N THR A 8 -11.32 7.40 -7.60
CA THR A 8 -10.82 8.56 -6.85
C THR A 8 -11.15 8.43 -5.36
N GLU A 9 -12.31 7.89 -5.03
CA GLU A 9 -12.74 7.66 -3.65
C GLU A 9 -11.85 6.63 -2.94
N GLY A 10 -11.57 5.50 -3.59
CA GLY A 10 -10.71 4.48 -2.99
C GLY A 10 -9.26 4.95 -2.81
N MET A 11 -8.74 5.77 -3.73
CA MET A 11 -7.42 6.40 -3.53
C MET A 11 -7.40 7.36 -2.34
N LYS A 12 -8.49 8.10 -2.12
CA LYS A 12 -8.64 8.98 -0.96
C LYS A 12 -8.69 8.17 0.34
N ILE A 13 -9.42 7.05 0.36
CA ILE A 13 -9.47 6.14 1.51
C ILE A 13 -8.08 5.58 1.81
N ALA A 14 -7.33 5.14 0.80
CA ALA A 14 -5.96 4.65 0.97
C ALA A 14 -5.04 5.72 1.57
N LEU A 15 -5.13 6.96 1.08
CA LEU A 15 -4.34 8.06 1.62
C LEU A 15 -4.70 8.39 3.08
N GLN A 16 -5.99 8.43 3.40
CA GLN A 16 -6.48 8.64 4.76
C GLN A 16 -6.02 7.53 5.71
N TYR A 17 -6.04 6.28 5.22
CA TYR A 17 -5.55 5.12 5.97
C TYR A 17 -4.05 5.25 6.29
N TYR A 18 -3.20 5.52 5.30
CA TYR A 18 -1.77 5.74 5.56
C TYR A 18 -1.51 6.90 6.52
N TRP A 19 -2.26 7.99 6.40
CA TRP A 19 -2.16 9.12 7.31
C TRP A 19 -2.53 8.74 8.75
N SER A 20 -3.53 7.88 8.94
CA SER A 20 -3.92 7.37 10.26
C SER A 20 -2.82 6.50 10.90
N CYS A 21 -2.08 5.73 10.09
CA CYS A 21 -0.91 4.96 10.54
C CYS A 21 0.25 5.89 10.92
N LEU A 22 0.58 6.87 10.06
CA LEU A 22 1.69 7.80 10.27
C LEU A 22 1.57 8.58 11.59
N LYS A 23 0.36 9.06 11.90
CA LYS A 23 0.08 9.84 13.13
C LYS A 23 0.40 9.12 14.43
N ARG A 24 0.49 7.79 14.43
CA ARG A 24 0.85 6.99 15.62
C ARG A 24 2.34 7.13 16.00
N TYR A 25 3.18 7.59 15.08
CA TYR A 25 4.63 7.67 15.27
C TYR A 25 5.17 9.11 15.17
N PRO A 26 4.72 10.04 16.04
CA PRO A 26 5.10 11.44 15.94
C PRO A 26 6.61 11.66 16.11
N ARG A 27 7.30 10.85 16.92
CA ARG A 27 8.75 10.97 17.14
C ARG A 27 9.57 10.75 15.86
N SER A 28 9.23 9.73 15.08
CA SER A 28 9.91 9.47 13.82
C SER A 28 9.56 10.54 12.78
N LEU A 29 8.30 10.99 12.74
CA LEU A 29 7.89 12.09 11.85
C LEU A 29 8.63 13.39 12.16
N TRP A 30 8.74 13.77 13.44
CA TRP A 30 9.52 14.94 13.85
C TRP A 30 11.00 14.76 13.58
N GLY A 31 11.55 13.56 13.82
CA GLY A 31 12.93 13.22 13.49
C GLY A 31 13.24 13.48 12.01
N ILE A 32 12.37 13.01 11.10
CA ILE A 32 12.48 13.27 9.66
C ILE A 32 12.30 14.77 9.36
N ALA A 33 11.22 15.39 9.87
CA ALA A 33 10.89 16.79 9.56
C ALA A 33 11.99 17.77 10.01
N LEU A 34 12.66 17.48 11.14
CA LEU A 34 13.74 18.30 11.67
C LEU A 34 15.07 18.02 10.96
N SER A 35 15.37 16.77 10.59
CA SER A 35 16.65 16.40 9.97
C SER A 35 16.71 16.72 8.47
N MET A 36 15.61 16.62 7.73
CA MET A 36 15.57 16.80 6.28
C MET A 36 16.02 18.18 5.76
N PRO A 37 15.64 19.31 6.37
CA PRO A 37 16.10 20.63 5.94
C PRO A 37 17.63 20.73 6.00
N PHE A 38 18.23 20.33 7.13
CA PHE A 38 19.68 20.36 7.32
C PHE A 38 20.39 19.36 6.43
N THR A 39 19.83 18.16 6.30
CA THR A 39 20.37 17.14 5.40
C THR A 39 20.47 17.67 3.97
N THR A 40 19.41 18.31 3.47
CA THR A 40 19.37 18.90 2.12
C THR A 40 20.39 20.05 2.00
N LEU A 41 20.49 20.90 3.01
CA LEU A 41 21.43 22.02 3.04
C LEU A 41 22.89 21.54 2.98
N PHE A 42 23.30 20.67 3.89
CA PHE A 42 24.68 20.20 4.03
C PHE A 42 25.12 19.32 2.87
N SER A 43 24.24 18.45 2.37
CA SER A 43 24.61 17.52 1.29
C SER A 43 24.61 18.14 -0.10
N ARG A 44 23.78 19.17 -0.37
CA ARG A 44 23.59 19.69 -1.73
C ARG A 44 23.88 21.18 -1.92
N TYR A 45 23.62 22.03 -0.92
CA TYR A 45 23.67 23.49 -1.11
C TYR A 45 24.89 24.16 -0.46
N LEU A 46 25.37 23.68 0.69
CA LEU A 46 26.63 24.19 1.25
C LEU A 46 27.86 23.88 0.40
N PRO A 47 28.03 22.68 -0.23
CA PRO A 47 29.24 22.39 -0.98
C PRO A 47 29.49 23.37 -2.15
N PRO A 48 28.49 23.70 -3.01
CA PRO A 48 28.67 24.73 -4.04
C PRO A 48 28.98 26.12 -3.46
N LEU A 49 28.35 26.51 -2.34
CA LEU A 49 28.62 27.78 -1.65
C LEU A 49 30.09 27.89 -1.20
N MET A 50 30.63 26.80 -0.66
CA MET A 50 32.04 26.75 -0.28
C MET A 50 32.97 26.83 -1.49
N ILE A 51 32.63 26.13 -2.58
CA ILE A 51 33.39 26.22 -3.84
C ILE A 51 33.37 27.66 -4.37
N ALA A 52 32.24 28.35 -4.28
CA ALA A 52 32.13 29.76 -4.65
C ALA A 52 33.07 30.66 -3.83
N HIS A 53 33.18 30.41 -2.52
CA HIS A 53 34.12 31.15 -1.66
C HIS A 53 35.59 30.89 -2.05
N VAL A 54 35.94 29.64 -2.33
CA VAL A 54 37.28 29.26 -2.83
C VAL A 54 37.57 29.92 -4.18
N LEU A 55 36.59 29.96 -5.09
CA LEU A 55 36.69 30.66 -6.37
C LEU A 55 36.95 32.16 -6.19
N ASP A 56 36.25 32.81 -5.25
CA ASP A 56 36.46 34.24 -4.95
C ASP A 56 37.92 34.50 -4.51
N LYS A 57 38.47 33.64 -3.66
CA LYS A 57 39.86 33.73 -3.18
C LYS A 57 40.88 33.51 -4.28
N LEU A 58 40.64 32.53 -5.17
CA LEU A 58 41.48 32.24 -6.32
C LEU A 58 41.51 33.41 -7.31
N ILE A 59 40.34 33.98 -7.63
CA ILE A 59 40.23 35.10 -8.58
C ILE A 59 40.91 36.35 -8.03
N LYS A 60 40.77 36.62 -6.72
CA LYS A 60 41.43 37.75 -6.05
C LYS A 60 42.93 37.54 -5.82
N HIS A 61 43.49 36.39 -6.23
CA HIS A 61 44.90 36.02 -6.02
C HIS A 61 45.33 36.13 -4.55
N ASN A 62 44.40 35.88 -3.62
CA ASN A 62 44.64 36.02 -2.17
C ASN A 62 45.07 34.69 -1.57
N TYR A 63 46.16 34.12 -2.10
CA TYR A 63 46.74 32.86 -1.64
C TYR A 63 48.24 32.81 -1.95
N ASP A 64 48.99 32.04 -1.17
CA ASP A 64 50.36 31.68 -1.46
C ASP A 64 50.38 30.34 -2.22
N ALA A 65 50.87 30.36 -3.45
CA ALA A 65 50.96 29.16 -4.29
C ALA A 65 51.98 28.13 -3.77
N SER A 66 52.95 28.58 -2.96
CA SER A 66 53.97 27.71 -2.36
C SER A 66 53.48 27.03 -1.08
N ASP A 67 52.51 27.62 -0.38
CA ASP A 67 51.86 27.06 0.82
C ASP A 67 50.36 26.83 0.61
N LEU A 68 50.05 25.74 -0.08
CA LEU A 68 48.67 25.30 -0.34
C LEU A 68 47.90 25.03 0.95
N LEU A 69 48.54 24.42 1.96
CA LEU A 69 47.87 24.04 3.21
C LEU A 69 47.63 25.26 4.11
N GLY A 70 48.58 26.19 4.19
CA GLY A 70 48.34 27.48 4.86
C GLY A 70 47.28 28.32 4.16
N SER A 71 47.23 28.27 2.82
CA SER A 71 46.29 29.06 2.03
C SER A 71 44.89 28.46 1.92
N PHE A 72 44.73 27.14 1.84
CA PHE A 72 43.43 26.49 1.59
C PHE A 72 43.07 25.37 2.59
N GLY A 73 43.97 25.02 3.51
CA GLY A 73 43.78 23.89 4.42
C GLY A 73 42.52 24.04 5.29
N GLY A 74 42.20 25.28 5.70
CA GLY A 74 40.98 25.59 6.45
C GLY A 74 39.72 25.35 5.62
N GLU A 75 39.65 25.87 4.39
CA GLU A 75 38.50 25.66 3.49
C GLU A 75 38.34 24.20 3.08
N MET A 76 39.45 23.49 2.83
CA MET A 76 39.45 22.06 2.50
C MET A 76 38.96 21.22 3.68
N ALA A 77 39.46 21.47 4.89
CA ALA A 77 39.02 20.77 6.09
C ALA A 77 37.53 21.03 6.37
N LEU A 78 37.08 22.28 6.22
CA LEU A 78 35.66 22.63 6.37
C LEU A 78 34.79 21.96 5.29
N PHE A 79 35.27 21.86 4.05
CA PHE A 79 34.53 21.22 2.96
C PHE A 79 34.32 19.72 3.25
N ILE A 80 35.39 19.04 3.66
CA ILE A 80 35.33 17.63 4.09
C ILE A 80 34.38 17.50 5.30
N ALA A 81 34.47 18.39 6.29
CA ALA A 81 33.59 18.37 7.44
C ALA A 81 32.11 18.54 7.05
N VAL A 82 31.78 19.46 6.14
CA VAL A 82 30.41 19.65 5.63
C VAL A 82 29.90 18.40 4.94
N LEU A 83 30.71 17.75 4.11
CA LEU A 83 30.32 16.49 3.46
C LEU A 83 30.08 15.37 4.48
N LEU A 84 30.97 15.22 5.48
CA LEU A 84 30.82 14.22 6.54
C LEU A 84 29.57 14.47 7.40
N VAL A 85 29.29 15.73 7.74
CA VAL A 85 28.06 16.12 8.44
C VAL A 85 26.83 15.83 7.57
N GLY A 86 26.89 16.11 6.26
CA GLY A 86 25.84 15.76 5.31
C GLY A 86 25.54 14.27 5.31
N ILE A 87 26.58 13.41 5.31
CA ILE A 87 26.44 11.95 5.41
C ILE A 87 25.81 11.56 6.75
N ALA A 88 26.29 12.11 7.86
CA ALA A 88 25.76 11.80 9.20
C ALA A 88 24.29 12.19 9.35
N LEU A 89 23.89 13.36 8.83
CA LEU A 89 22.50 13.82 8.80
C LEU A 89 21.63 12.92 7.92
N TRP A 90 22.16 12.47 6.77
CA TRP A 90 21.46 11.51 5.92
C TRP A 90 21.21 10.18 6.65
N ARG A 91 22.20 9.68 7.41
CA ARG A 91 22.02 8.48 8.24
C ARG A 91 20.99 8.67 9.36
N LEU A 92 20.87 9.88 9.89
CA LEU A 92 19.82 10.20 10.86
C LEU A 92 18.42 10.15 10.22
N VAL A 93 18.27 10.68 9.00
CA VAL A 93 17.03 10.54 8.21
C VAL A 93 16.70 9.07 7.98
N ASP A 94 17.65 8.29 7.46
CA ASP A 94 17.49 6.85 7.20
C ASP A 94 17.04 6.11 8.46
N PHE A 95 17.65 6.42 9.62
CA PHE A 95 17.29 5.82 10.91
C PHE A 95 15.82 6.05 11.29
N PHE A 96 15.34 7.31 11.23
CA PHE A 96 13.95 7.61 11.54
C PHE A 96 12.98 7.05 10.49
N MET A 97 13.37 7.12 9.21
CA MET A 97 12.59 6.62 8.08
C MET A 97 12.38 5.11 8.16
N TRP A 98 13.44 4.31 8.23
CA TRP A 98 13.34 2.85 8.24
C TRP A 98 12.63 2.35 9.49
N ARG A 99 12.87 2.99 10.65
CA ARG A 99 12.13 2.65 11.87
C ARG A 99 10.62 2.93 11.73
N LEU A 100 10.26 4.06 11.12
CA LEU A 100 8.87 4.40 10.84
C LEU A 100 8.24 3.38 9.88
N GLU A 101 8.96 3.04 8.81
CA GLU A 101 8.51 2.12 7.77
C GLU A 101 8.24 0.72 8.32
N GLN A 102 9.19 0.16 9.06
CA GLN A 102 9.08 -1.18 9.67
C GLN A 102 7.88 -1.27 10.62
N ASN A 103 7.71 -0.29 11.51
CA ASN A 103 6.60 -0.28 12.45
C ASN A 103 5.24 -0.17 11.73
N ILE A 104 5.14 0.69 10.71
CA ILE A 104 3.89 0.85 9.97
C ILE A 104 3.58 -0.37 9.11
N GLN A 105 4.59 -1.02 8.52
CA GLN A 105 4.37 -2.28 7.83
C GLN A 105 3.82 -3.37 8.75
N GLN A 106 4.36 -3.49 9.97
CA GLN A 106 3.83 -4.41 10.98
C GLN A 106 2.38 -4.06 11.34
N ASP A 107 2.10 -2.79 11.67
CA ASP A 107 0.75 -2.33 12.02
C ASP A 107 -0.26 -2.61 10.90
N ILE A 108 0.11 -2.33 9.63
CA ILE A 108 -0.76 -2.58 8.48
C ILE A 108 -1.02 -4.09 8.33
N ALA A 109 0.02 -4.92 8.43
CA ALA A 109 -0.12 -6.37 8.30
C ALA A 109 -1.02 -6.96 9.39
N GLU A 110 -0.80 -6.59 10.65
CA GLU A 110 -1.61 -7.06 11.78
C GLU A 110 -3.06 -6.55 11.70
N HIS A 111 -3.26 -5.29 11.31
CA HIS A 111 -4.59 -4.72 11.17
C HIS A 111 -5.38 -5.39 10.03
N VAL A 112 -4.77 -5.58 8.86
CA VAL A 112 -5.40 -6.29 7.75
C VAL A 112 -5.72 -7.73 8.14
N PHE A 113 -4.79 -8.42 8.80
CA PHE A 113 -4.99 -9.81 9.23
C PHE A 113 -6.14 -9.94 10.23
N ARG A 114 -6.23 -9.03 11.22
CA ARG A 114 -7.33 -8.99 12.20
C ARG A 114 -8.66 -8.67 11.52
N HIS A 115 -8.67 -7.68 10.63
CA HIS A 115 -9.87 -7.28 9.91
C HIS A 115 -10.41 -8.40 9.03
N LEU A 116 -9.55 -9.04 8.24
CA LEU A 116 -9.96 -10.16 7.38
C LEU A 116 -10.53 -11.33 8.17
N GLN A 117 -9.98 -11.65 9.35
CA GLN A 117 -10.55 -12.69 10.21
C GLN A 117 -11.93 -12.33 10.76
N SER A 118 -12.19 -11.04 10.99
CA SER A 118 -13.51 -10.59 11.46
C SER A 118 -14.60 -10.59 10.38
N LEU A 119 -14.24 -10.69 9.10
CA LEU A 119 -15.22 -10.71 8.01
C LEU A 119 -15.90 -12.08 7.89
N SER A 120 -17.14 -12.08 7.43
CA SER A 120 -17.99 -13.26 7.39
C SER A 120 -17.48 -14.35 6.46
N LEU A 121 -17.97 -15.58 6.67
CA LEU A 121 -17.70 -16.70 5.77
C LEU A 121 -18.19 -16.40 4.34
N ASN A 122 -19.25 -15.61 4.17
CA ASN A 122 -19.73 -15.19 2.84
C ASN A 122 -18.71 -14.30 2.13
N PHE A 123 -18.08 -13.38 2.84
CA PHE A 123 -16.99 -12.58 2.27
C PHE A 123 -15.86 -13.46 1.76
N HIS A 124 -15.41 -14.44 2.56
CA HIS A 124 -14.32 -15.34 2.20
C HIS A 124 -14.69 -16.32 1.08
N ALA A 125 -15.94 -16.77 1.01
CA ALA A 125 -16.43 -17.59 -0.10
C ALA A 125 -16.44 -16.83 -1.43
N ASN A 126 -16.69 -15.52 -1.39
CA ASN A 126 -16.73 -14.65 -2.58
C ASN A 126 -15.38 -14.00 -2.92
N ASN A 127 -14.36 -14.14 -2.06
CA ASN A 127 -13.04 -13.54 -2.27
C ASN A 127 -11.94 -14.61 -2.18
N PHE A 128 -11.30 -14.89 -3.32
CA PHE A 128 -10.20 -15.86 -3.35
C PHE A 128 -9.04 -15.43 -2.43
N GLY A 129 -8.57 -16.33 -1.57
CA GLY A 129 -7.52 -16.06 -0.59
C GLY A 129 -6.24 -15.49 -1.22
N GLY A 130 -5.82 -16.01 -2.39
CA GLY A 130 -4.66 -15.48 -3.12
C GLY A 130 -4.82 -14.02 -3.58
N SER A 131 -6.06 -13.59 -3.88
CA SER A 131 -6.37 -12.19 -4.21
C SER A 131 -6.22 -11.30 -2.99
N LEU A 132 -6.73 -11.73 -1.82
CA LEU A 132 -6.60 -11.00 -0.55
C LEU A 132 -5.13 -10.85 -0.14
N VAL A 133 -4.32 -11.90 -0.29
CA VAL A 133 -2.86 -11.84 -0.04
C VAL A 133 -2.17 -10.85 -0.98
N SER A 134 -2.47 -10.94 -2.29
CA SER A 134 -1.91 -10.01 -3.29
C SER A 134 -2.29 -8.55 -3.00
N GLN A 135 -3.55 -8.30 -2.66
CA GLN A 135 -4.05 -6.97 -2.30
C GLN A 135 -3.43 -6.44 -1.00
N THR A 136 -3.20 -7.29 -0.01
CA THR A 136 -2.48 -6.95 1.23
C THR A 136 -1.04 -6.50 0.92
N ASN A 137 -0.31 -7.27 0.11
CA ASN A 137 1.03 -6.93 -0.33
C ASN A 137 1.08 -5.63 -1.15
N LYS A 138 0.06 -5.39 -1.99
CA LYS A 138 -0.08 -4.14 -2.76
C LYS A 138 -0.30 -2.92 -1.85
N LEU A 139 -1.12 -3.04 -0.81
CA LEU A 139 -1.33 -2.00 0.20
C LEU A 139 -0.01 -1.69 0.94
N MET A 140 0.66 -2.70 1.49
CA MET A 140 1.94 -2.51 2.18
C MET A 140 3.01 -1.91 1.26
N GLY A 141 3.15 -2.44 0.04
CA GLY A 141 4.11 -1.93 -0.94
C GLY A 141 3.76 -0.52 -1.44
N GLY A 142 2.47 -0.16 -1.47
CA GLY A 142 2.01 1.18 -1.79
C GLY A 142 2.48 2.20 -0.75
N TYR A 143 2.38 1.86 0.53
CA TYR A 143 2.89 2.69 1.62
C TYR A 143 4.39 2.98 1.46
N VAL A 144 5.21 1.94 1.26
CA VAL A 144 6.67 2.08 1.07
C VAL A 144 6.99 2.97 -0.12
N ARG A 145 6.35 2.74 -1.27
CA ARG A 145 6.55 3.57 -2.48
C ARG A 145 6.26 5.05 -2.23
N ILE A 146 5.21 5.37 -1.47
CA ILE A 146 4.89 6.77 -1.12
C ILE A 146 5.95 7.32 -0.19
N GLN A 147 6.32 6.59 0.85
CA GLN A 147 7.33 7.03 1.81
C GLN A 147 8.67 7.30 1.11
N ASP A 148 9.20 6.34 0.34
CA ASP A 148 10.45 6.48 -0.42
C ASP A 148 10.42 7.69 -1.35
N SER A 149 9.36 7.81 -2.15
CA SER A 149 9.25 8.92 -3.10
C SER A 149 9.14 10.27 -2.38
N THR A 150 8.54 10.30 -1.19
CA THR A 150 8.46 11.51 -0.36
C THR A 150 9.83 11.90 0.19
N ILE A 151 10.55 10.95 0.80
CA ILE A 151 11.82 11.19 1.48
C ILE A 151 12.96 11.44 0.50
N TYR A 152 13.08 10.65 -0.57
CA TYR A 152 14.23 10.74 -1.48
C TYR A 152 14.05 11.76 -2.60
N GLN A 153 12.82 12.18 -2.92
CA GLN A 153 12.55 13.07 -4.05
C GLN A 153 11.78 14.33 -3.64
N ALA A 154 10.58 14.19 -3.07
CA ALA A 154 9.72 15.34 -2.79
C ALA A 154 10.32 16.31 -1.75
N TYR A 155 10.82 15.81 -0.63
CA TYR A 155 11.41 16.65 0.42
C TYR A 155 12.71 17.34 -0.02
N PRO A 156 13.69 16.65 -0.63
CA PRO A 156 14.89 17.30 -1.15
C PRO A 156 14.57 18.38 -2.20
N MET A 157 13.54 18.18 -3.03
CA MET A 157 13.08 19.19 -3.99
C MET A 157 12.51 20.43 -3.27
N LEU A 158 11.59 20.24 -2.33
CA LEU A 158 10.94 21.36 -1.62
C LEU A 158 11.95 22.17 -0.79
N TRP A 159 12.77 21.49 0.00
CA TRP A 159 13.83 22.14 0.78
C TRP A 159 14.93 22.70 -0.11
N GLY A 160 15.23 22.06 -1.24
CA GLY A 160 16.23 22.54 -2.19
C GLY A 160 15.83 23.87 -2.85
N ILE A 161 14.58 24.00 -3.31
CA ILE A 161 14.04 25.26 -3.82
C ILE A 161 14.14 26.35 -2.74
N LEU A 162 13.75 26.03 -1.51
CA LEU A 162 13.79 26.97 -0.39
C LEU A 162 15.22 27.41 -0.05
N TRP A 163 16.19 26.49 0.02
CA TRP A 163 17.59 26.83 0.28
C TRP A 163 18.23 27.62 -0.85
N ALA A 164 17.94 27.29 -2.12
CA ALA A 164 18.41 28.08 -3.25
C ALA A 164 17.93 29.54 -3.16
N ILE A 165 16.64 29.75 -2.83
CA ILE A 165 16.07 31.08 -2.67
C ILE A 165 16.72 31.81 -1.48
N ILE A 166 16.84 31.17 -0.31
CA ILE A 166 17.46 31.78 0.88
C ILE A 166 18.91 32.20 0.62
N ILE A 167 19.70 31.36 -0.06
CA ILE A 167 21.11 31.64 -0.31
C ILE A 167 21.29 32.70 -1.40
N LEU A 168 20.45 32.70 -2.44
CA LEU A 168 20.58 33.62 -3.57
C LEU A 168 19.89 34.97 -3.32
N ALA A 169 18.83 35.05 -2.52
CA ALA A 169 18.05 36.28 -2.35
C ALA A 169 18.87 37.50 -1.86
N PRO A 170 19.84 37.38 -0.93
CA PRO A 170 20.65 38.51 -0.49
C PRO A 170 21.58 39.06 -1.59
N GLN A 171 22.01 38.22 -2.53
CA GLN A 171 23.03 38.55 -3.52
C GLN A 171 22.42 38.82 -4.91
N ALA A 172 21.28 38.18 -5.22
CA ALA A 172 20.61 38.21 -6.51
C ALA A 172 19.09 37.99 -6.36
N PRO A 173 18.37 38.95 -5.76
CA PRO A 173 16.93 38.79 -5.45
C PRO A 173 16.08 38.57 -6.71
N GLN A 174 16.40 39.24 -7.82
CA GLN A 174 15.68 39.09 -9.08
C GLN A 174 15.81 37.66 -9.65
N TYR A 175 16.99 37.05 -9.54
CA TYR A 175 17.22 35.68 -9.98
C TYR A 175 16.50 34.68 -9.08
N ALA A 176 16.54 34.87 -7.76
CA ALA A 176 15.84 34.02 -6.80
C ALA A 176 14.31 34.03 -7.04
N ILE A 177 13.73 35.20 -7.31
CA ILE A 177 12.30 35.32 -7.67
C ILE A 177 12.02 34.60 -9.00
N GLY A 178 12.86 34.80 -10.02
CA GLY A 178 12.73 34.12 -11.30
C GLY A 178 12.77 32.60 -11.17
N LEU A 179 13.69 32.07 -10.35
CA LEU A 179 13.82 30.65 -10.05
C LEU A 179 12.60 30.09 -9.32
N ALA A 180 12.03 30.85 -8.38
CA ALA A 180 10.79 30.48 -7.67
C ALA A 180 9.59 30.40 -8.63
N ILE A 181 9.38 31.45 -9.45
CA ILE A 181 8.31 31.49 -10.46
C ILE A 181 8.46 30.33 -11.43
N PHE A 182 9.67 30.10 -11.93
CA PHE A 182 9.98 29.00 -12.82
C PHE A 182 9.64 27.64 -12.18
N SER A 183 10.04 27.42 -10.93
CA SER A 183 9.76 26.18 -10.21
C SER A 183 8.25 25.92 -10.10
N VAL A 184 7.46 26.96 -9.81
CA VAL A 184 5.99 26.87 -9.76
C VAL A 184 5.41 26.54 -11.14
N ILE A 185 5.87 27.20 -12.21
CA ILE A 185 5.43 26.91 -13.59
C ILE A 185 5.78 25.47 -13.97
N TYR A 186 6.99 25.00 -13.66
CA TYR A 186 7.43 23.65 -13.96
C TYR A 186 6.54 22.60 -13.28
N LEU A 187 6.24 22.81 -12.00
CA LEU A 187 5.35 21.92 -11.24
C LEU A 187 3.93 21.94 -11.81
N ALA A 188 3.40 23.10 -12.17
CA ALA A 188 2.07 23.23 -12.77
C ALA A 188 1.97 22.48 -14.10
N VAL A 189 2.95 22.67 -15.00
CA VAL A 189 3.01 21.94 -16.28
C VAL A 189 3.17 20.43 -16.04
N SER A 190 4.04 20.03 -15.12
CA SER A 190 4.25 18.62 -14.77
C SER A 190 2.97 17.96 -14.25
N TRP A 191 2.21 18.66 -13.41
CA TRP A 191 0.93 18.19 -12.90
C TRP A 191 -0.12 18.02 -14.01
N LEU A 192 -0.23 18.99 -14.93
CA LEU A 192 -1.13 18.90 -16.08
C LEU A 192 -0.79 17.71 -16.99
N LEU A 193 0.49 17.48 -17.26
CA LEU A 193 0.97 16.33 -18.04
C LEU A 193 0.67 15.01 -17.31
N ALA A 194 0.94 14.94 -16.01
CA ALA A 194 0.66 13.77 -15.19
C ALA A 194 -0.83 13.41 -15.21
N LYS A 195 -1.73 14.40 -15.13
CA LYS A 195 -3.19 14.19 -15.22
C LYS A 195 -3.60 13.54 -16.55
N ARG A 196 -2.98 13.95 -17.66
CA ARG A 196 -3.26 13.35 -18.98
C ARG A 196 -2.77 11.90 -19.07
N ILE A 197 -1.60 11.62 -18.51
CA ILE A 197 -0.97 10.29 -18.55
C ILE A 197 -1.68 9.30 -17.63
N TYR A 198 -2.22 9.78 -16.51
CA TYR A 198 -2.99 8.97 -15.58
C TYR A 198 -4.12 8.19 -16.29
N VAL A 199 -4.81 8.78 -17.27
CA VAL A 199 -5.87 8.09 -18.03
C VAL A 199 -5.33 6.87 -18.80
N HIS A 200 -4.13 6.98 -19.38
CA HIS A 200 -3.49 5.87 -20.08
C HIS A 200 -2.96 4.82 -19.10
N LEU A 201 -2.39 5.27 -17.98
CA LEU A 201 -1.93 4.39 -16.91
C LEU A 201 -3.08 3.56 -16.33
N ALA A 202 -4.22 4.19 -16.04
CA ALA A 202 -5.40 3.50 -15.50
C ALA A 202 -5.90 2.42 -16.47
N ARG A 203 -6.03 2.73 -17.76
CA ARG A 203 -6.44 1.75 -18.79
C ARG A 203 -5.44 0.59 -18.92
N PHE A 204 -4.15 0.87 -18.83
CA PHE A 204 -3.11 -0.15 -18.82
C PHE A 204 -3.23 -1.04 -17.57
N ALA A 205 -3.33 -0.45 -16.38
CA ALA A 205 -3.47 -1.16 -15.11
C ALA A 205 -4.72 -2.06 -15.08
N THR A 206 -5.87 -1.60 -15.59
CA THR A 206 -7.08 -2.43 -15.70
C THR A 206 -6.88 -3.62 -16.63
N ALA A 207 -6.22 -3.43 -17.78
CA ALA A 207 -5.93 -4.52 -18.72
C ALA A 207 -4.93 -5.53 -18.13
N GLU A 208 -3.88 -5.04 -17.46
CA GLU A 208 -2.89 -5.85 -16.75
C GLU A 208 -3.52 -6.65 -15.60
N SER A 209 -4.42 -6.04 -14.82
CA SER A 209 -5.17 -6.72 -13.77
C SER A 209 -6.05 -7.84 -14.35
N LYS A 210 -6.77 -7.59 -15.45
CA LYS A 210 -7.56 -8.62 -16.14
C LYS A 210 -6.70 -9.75 -16.69
N GLN A 211 -5.54 -9.45 -17.27
CA GLN A 211 -4.59 -10.45 -17.75
C GLN A 211 -4.06 -11.32 -16.60
N THR A 212 -3.70 -10.69 -15.48
CA THR A 212 -3.21 -11.38 -14.28
C THR A 212 -4.30 -12.24 -13.65
N GLY A 213 -5.54 -11.73 -13.58
CA GLY A 213 -6.69 -12.47 -13.09
C GLY A 213 -6.99 -13.70 -13.95
N MET A 214 -6.91 -13.57 -15.28
CA MET A 214 -7.04 -14.71 -16.18
C MET A 214 -5.94 -15.75 -15.97
N LEU A 215 -4.69 -15.32 -15.78
CA LEU A 215 -3.59 -16.25 -15.48
C LEU A 215 -3.84 -17.00 -14.17
N ALA A 216 -4.23 -16.29 -13.10
CA ALA A 216 -4.53 -16.90 -11.81
C ALA A 216 -5.69 -17.90 -11.91
N ASP A 217 -6.75 -17.56 -12.63
CA ASP A 217 -7.91 -18.44 -12.87
C ASP A 217 -7.48 -19.74 -13.59
N VAL A 218 -6.76 -19.63 -14.71
CA VAL A 218 -6.29 -20.80 -15.47
C VAL A 218 -5.33 -21.68 -14.67
N ILE A 219 -4.44 -21.09 -13.89
CA ILE A 219 -3.47 -21.86 -13.08
C ILE A 219 -4.14 -22.52 -11.87
N THR A 220 -5.08 -21.83 -11.20
CA THR A 220 -5.85 -22.40 -10.09
C THR A 220 -6.73 -23.56 -10.58
N ASN A 221 -7.29 -23.41 -11.78
CA ASN A 221 -8.16 -24.40 -12.42
C ASN A 221 -7.43 -25.27 -13.45
N ILE A 222 -6.11 -25.44 -13.31
CA ILE A 222 -5.29 -26.15 -14.31
C ILE A 222 -5.76 -27.60 -14.55
N GLY A 223 -6.31 -28.24 -13.50
CA GLY A 223 -6.91 -29.56 -13.60
C GLY A 223 -8.01 -29.62 -14.66
N VAL A 224 -8.91 -28.64 -14.71
CA VAL A 224 -9.99 -28.56 -15.72
C VAL A 224 -9.41 -28.42 -17.12
N VAL A 225 -8.45 -27.51 -17.29
CA VAL A 225 -7.81 -27.27 -18.60
C VAL A 225 -7.12 -28.54 -19.12
N LYS A 226 -6.48 -29.30 -18.23
CA LYS A 226 -5.83 -30.58 -18.57
C LYS A 226 -6.84 -31.68 -18.87
N SER A 227 -7.84 -31.87 -18.01
CA SER A 227 -8.89 -32.90 -18.16
C SER A 227 -9.70 -32.72 -19.44
N PHE A 228 -9.93 -31.48 -19.88
CA PHE A 228 -10.65 -31.18 -21.13
C PHE A 228 -9.73 -30.91 -22.33
N ALA A 229 -8.41 -31.10 -22.21
CA ALA A 229 -7.41 -30.87 -23.26
C ALA A 229 -7.50 -29.48 -23.93
N ARG A 230 -7.85 -28.42 -23.17
CA ARG A 230 -8.09 -27.05 -23.68
C ARG A 230 -6.88 -26.11 -23.62
N SER A 231 -5.66 -26.64 -23.48
CA SER A 231 -4.47 -25.78 -23.35
C SER A 231 -4.26 -24.81 -24.52
N LYS A 232 -4.55 -25.21 -25.77
CA LYS A 232 -4.46 -24.31 -26.94
C LYS A 232 -5.50 -23.18 -26.89
N TYR A 233 -6.74 -23.52 -26.52
CA TYR A 233 -7.83 -22.55 -26.39
C TYR A 233 -7.50 -21.47 -25.34
N GLU A 234 -7.04 -21.88 -24.15
CA GLU A 234 -6.66 -20.91 -23.12
C GLU A 234 -5.45 -20.07 -23.53
N MET A 235 -4.49 -20.64 -24.28
CA MET A 235 -3.37 -19.88 -24.83
C MET A 235 -3.83 -18.79 -25.82
N GLU A 236 -4.77 -19.08 -26.72
CA GLU A 236 -5.32 -18.08 -27.67
C GLU A 236 -6.10 -16.97 -26.96
N ARG A 237 -6.91 -17.34 -25.96
CA ARG A 237 -7.62 -16.39 -25.11
C ARG A 237 -6.65 -15.51 -24.32
N PHE A 238 -5.58 -16.09 -23.78
CA PHE A 238 -4.52 -15.35 -23.07
C PHE A 238 -3.71 -14.45 -24.01
N HIS A 239 -3.43 -14.91 -25.23
CA HIS A 239 -2.79 -14.10 -26.27
C HIS A 239 -3.63 -12.86 -26.60
N THR A 240 -4.96 -13.00 -26.71
CA THR A 240 -5.87 -11.88 -26.94
C THR A 240 -5.83 -10.86 -25.79
N ALA A 241 -5.85 -11.33 -24.53
CA ALA A 241 -5.69 -10.47 -23.36
C ALA A 241 -4.34 -9.74 -23.37
N THR A 242 -3.26 -10.48 -23.63
CA THR A 242 -1.88 -9.95 -23.67
C THR A 242 -1.71 -8.92 -24.80
N SER A 243 -2.33 -9.14 -25.97
CA SER A 243 -2.29 -8.18 -27.09
C SER A 243 -3.02 -6.87 -26.76
N THR A 244 -4.10 -6.95 -25.97
CA THR A 244 -4.85 -5.80 -25.47
C THR A 244 -4.02 -5.02 -24.45
N THR A 245 -3.42 -5.71 -23.48
CA THR A 245 -2.48 -5.11 -22.52
C THR A 245 -1.32 -4.43 -23.24
N ARG A 246 -0.70 -5.09 -24.24
CA ARG A 246 0.37 -4.52 -25.06
C ARG A 246 -0.07 -3.24 -25.77
N ARG A 247 -1.29 -3.19 -26.31
CA ARG A 247 -1.84 -1.99 -26.98
C ARG A 247 -1.98 -0.81 -26.02
N TYR A 248 -2.48 -1.05 -24.81
CA TYR A 248 -2.58 0.00 -23.79
C TYR A 248 -1.22 0.40 -23.23
N LEU A 249 -0.32 -0.56 -23.01
CA LEU A 249 1.05 -0.31 -22.61
C LEU A 249 1.78 0.57 -23.64
N LYS A 250 1.61 0.29 -24.95
CA LYS A 250 2.19 1.12 -26.01
C LYS A 250 1.67 2.57 -25.97
N ARG A 251 0.36 2.75 -25.79
CA ARG A 251 -0.25 4.10 -25.67
C ARG A 251 0.25 4.84 -24.44
N PHE A 252 0.34 4.15 -23.30
CA PHE A 252 0.93 4.67 -22.08
C PHE A 252 2.39 5.06 -22.28
N ALA A 253 3.21 4.16 -22.84
CA ALA A 253 4.62 4.39 -23.11
C ALA A 253 4.86 5.58 -24.05
N ILE A 254 4.06 5.73 -25.11
CA ILE A 254 4.14 6.90 -26.00
C ILE A 254 3.80 8.19 -25.24
N ALA A 255 2.67 8.22 -24.51
CA ALA A 255 2.28 9.40 -23.75
C ALA A 255 3.32 9.78 -22.69
N HIS A 256 3.90 8.77 -22.04
CA HIS A 256 4.97 8.90 -21.06
C HIS A 256 6.27 9.41 -21.68
N GLN A 257 6.67 8.90 -22.85
CA GLN A 257 7.82 9.41 -23.59
C GLN A 257 7.63 10.87 -23.99
N TRP A 258 6.41 11.26 -24.41
CA TRP A 258 6.08 12.65 -24.69
C TRP A 258 6.22 13.54 -23.44
N GLN A 259 5.79 13.08 -22.26
CA GLN A 259 6.05 13.80 -21.01
C GLN A 259 7.55 13.95 -20.76
N MET A 260 8.31 12.85 -20.82
CA MET A 260 9.75 12.88 -20.57
C MET A 260 10.47 13.83 -21.52
N ASN A 261 10.11 13.83 -22.80
CA ASN A 261 10.68 14.73 -23.79
C ASN A 261 10.30 16.19 -23.50
N THR A 262 9.04 16.47 -23.13
CA THR A 262 8.61 17.84 -22.77
C THR A 262 9.32 18.34 -21.51
N GLN A 263 9.36 17.55 -20.44
CA GLN A 263 10.06 17.89 -19.20
C GLN A 263 11.58 18.00 -19.42
N GLY A 264 12.16 17.13 -20.24
CA GLY A 264 13.57 17.19 -20.62
C GLY A 264 13.90 18.42 -21.46
N LEU A 265 13.03 18.81 -22.39
CA LEU A 265 13.16 20.04 -23.17
C LEU A 265 13.06 21.27 -22.27
N MET A 266 12.06 21.32 -21.39
CA MET A 266 11.94 22.39 -20.39
C MET A 266 13.25 22.52 -19.62
N SER A 267 13.71 21.42 -19.02
CA SER A 267 14.97 21.31 -18.25
C SER A 267 16.16 21.90 -19.02
N ARG A 268 16.34 21.49 -20.29
CA ARG A 268 17.41 22.01 -21.15
C ARG A 268 17.27 23.50 -21.48
N VAL A 269 16.06 23.98 -21.73
CA VAL A 269 15.81 25.41 -21.99
C VAL A 269 16.18 26.26 -20.77
N ILE A 270 15.83 25.81 -19.56
CA ILE A 270 16.15 26.53 -18.33
C ILE A 270 17.65 26.51 -18.07
N SER A 271 18.31 25.35 -18.23
CA SER A 271 19.77 25.25 -18.06
C SER A 271 20.51 26.15 -19.06
N SER A 272 20.04 26.22 -20.31
CA SER A 272 20.59 27.14 -21.32
C SER A 272 20.33 28.60 -20.94
N PHE A 273 19.13 28.94 -20.43
CA PHE A 273 18.83 30.30 -20.00
C PHE A 273 19.64 30.72 -18.78
N ALA A 274 19.85 29.81 -17.83
CA ALA A 274 20.72 30.01 -16.68
C ALA A 274 22.17 30.25 -17.11
N PHE A 275 22.66 29.50 -18.09
CA PHE A 275 23.98 29.72 -18.69
C PHE A 275 24.08 31.09 -19.39
N ILE A 276 23.09 31.48 -20.18
CA ILE A 276 23.07 32.77 -20.87
C ILE A 276 23.03 33.92 -19.86
N ILE A 277 22.15 33.84 -18.84
CA ILE A 277 22.10 34.83 -17.75
C ILE A 277 23.45 34.91 -17.05
N ALA A 278 24.09 33.77 -16.77
CA ALA A 278 25.40 33.73 -16.16
C ALA A 278 26.44 34.53 -16.97
N VAL A 279 26.51 34.31 -18.29
CA VAL A 279 27.42 35.05 -19.18
C VAL A 279 27.08 36.55 -19.23
N ILE A 280 25.80 36.90 -19.35
CA ILE A 280 25.36 38.30 -19.39
C ILE A 280 25.65 39.03 -18.07
N ALA A 281 25.42 38.37 -16.94
CA ALA A 281 25.66 38.92 -15.61
C ALA A 281 27.14 39.30 -15.44
N VAL A 282 28.07 38.44 -15.86
CA VAL A 282 29.50 38.74 -15.81
C VAL A 282 29.88 39.84 -16.81
N THR A 283 29.46 39.72 -18.08
CA THR A 283 29.96 40.59 -19.16
C THR A 283 29.34 41.98 -19.19
N ARG A 284 28.08 42.15 -18.77
CA ARG A 284 27.37 43.44 -18.83
C ARG A 284 27.15 44.10 -17.49
N TYR A 285 27.03 43.31 -16.42
CA TYR A 285 26.71 43.82 -15.08
C TYR A 285 27.87 43.65 -14.10
N ASN A 286 29.03 43.16 -14.56
CA ASN A 286 30.23 42.93 -13.76
C ASN A 286 29.93 42.10 -12.49
N ALA A 287 29.00 41.14 -12.60
CA ALA A 287 28.59 40.31 -11.48
C ALA A 287 29.76 39.42 -11.00
N ASN A 288 29.82 39.18 -9.69
CA ASN A 288 30.88 38.36 -9.12
C ASN A 288 30.77 36.90 -9.62
N ILE A 289 31.87 36.35 -10.15
CA ILE A 289 31.94 35.00 -10.73
C ILE A 289 31.45 33.89 -9.76
N PRO A 290 31.79 33.90 -8.45
CA PRO A 290 31.23 33.01 -7.44
C PRO A 290 29.70 33.00 -7.38
N ILE A 291 29.06 34.17 -7.48
CA ILE A 291 27.60 34.30 -7.42
C ILE A 291 26.99 33.66 -8.66
N VAL A 292 27.60 33.92 -9.82
CA VAL A 292 27.17 33.36 -11.10
C VAL A 292 27.31 31.84 -11.12
N PHE A 293 28.40 31.31 -10.54
CA PHE A 293 28.58 29.88 -10.33
C PHE A 293 27.44 29.28 -9.49
N LEU A 294 27.05 29.92 -8.39
CA LEU A 294 25.95 29.47 -7.53
C LEU A 294 24.60 29.49 -8.24
N MET A 295 24.29 30.57 -8.94
CA MET A 295 23.07 30.68 -9.75
C MET A 295 22.97 29.50 -10.73
N PHE A 296 24.05 29.22 -11.45
CA PHE A 296 24.07 28.15 -12.43
C PHE A 296 23.96 26.77 -11.76
N ASN A 297 24.78 26.49 -10.74
CA ASN A 297 24.80 25.20 -10.06
C ASN A 297 23.47 24.86 -9.36
N TYR A 298 22.88 25.82 -8.64
CA TYR A 298 21.59 25.61 -7.99
C TYR A 298 20.45 25.46 -8.98
N THR A 299 20.52 26.15 -10.13
CA THR A 299 19.52 25.97 -11.18
C THR A 299 19.57 24.57 -11.76
N LEU A 300 20.77 24.04 -12.08
CA LEU A 300 20.90 22.65 -12.54
C LEU A 300 20.36 21.67 -11.50
N THR A 301 20.75 21.84 -10.23
CA THR A 301 20.28 20.99 -9.13
C THR A 301 18.76 20.99 -9.00
N ILE A 302 18.13 22.17 -9.04
CA ILE A 302 16.66 22.31 -8.94
C ILE A 302 15.98 21.72 -10.18
N VAL A 303 16.52 21.94 -11.37
CA VAL A 303 15.98 21.38 -12.61
C VAL A 303 15.97 19.85 -12.56
N ASP A 304 17.05 19.22 -12.11
CA ASP A 304 17.13 17.76 -11.95
C ASP A 304 16.11 17.26 -10.91
N GLN A 305 16.01 17.93 -9.75
CA GLN A 305 15.03 17.59 -8.71
C GLN A 305 13.58 17.74 -9.20
N LEU A 306 13.28 18.80 -9.95
CA LEU A 306 11.97 19.04 -10.53
C LEU A 306 11.63 17.99 -11.59
N PHE A 307 12.60 17.61 -12.42
CA PHE A 307 12.46 16.55 -13.41
C PHE A 307 12.16 15.21 -12.74
N ASP A 308 12.94 14.81 -11.74
CA ASP A 308 12.71 13.59 -10.98
C ASP A 308 11.35 13.60 -10.29
N PHE A 309 10.97 14.72 -9.67
CA PHE A 309 9.66 14.82 -9.03
C PHE A 309 8.49 14.67 -10.03
N GLY A 310 8.54 15.43 -11.12
CA GLY A 310 7.51 15.42 -12.15
C GLY A 310 7.43 14.08 -12.87
N ASN A 311 8.57 13.42 -13.06
CA ASN A 311 8.68 12.14 -13.74
C ASN A 311 8.41 10.99 -12.74
N SER A 312 9.35 10.64 -11.86
CA SER A 312 9.22 9.47 -11.00
C SER A 312 8.24 9.64 -9.84
N THR A 313 8.30 10.73 -9.07
CA THR A 313 7.52 10.83 -7.81
C THR A 313 6.01 10.80 -8.07
N LEU A 314 5.51 11.64 -8.98
CA LEU A 314 4.08 11.69 -9.28
C LEU A 314 3.53 10.34 -9.77
N ARG A 315 4.34 9.58 -10.53
CA ARG A 315 3.97 8.22 -10.95
C ARG A 315 3.94 7.26 -9.78
N SER A 316 4.97 7.28 -8.93
CA SER A 316 5.05 6.42 -7.76
C SER A 316 3.85 6.62 -6.83
N TYR A 317 3.43 7.87 -6.59
CA TYR A 317 2.23 8.16 -5.81
C TYR A 317 0.95 7.62 -6.46
N ASN A 318 0.75 7.89 -7.75
CA ASN A 318 -0.43 7.39 -8.46
C ASN A 318 -0.48 5.85 -8.46
N ARG A 319 0.65 5.19 -8.70
CA ARG A 319 0.74 3.73 -8.68
C ARG A 319 0.47 3.17 -7.29
N ALA A 320 1.10 3.74 -6.26
CA ALA A 320 0.92 3.33 -4.88
C ALA A 320 -0.53 3.45 -4.41
N LEU A 321 -1.20 4.56 -4.70
CA LEU A 321 -2.61 4.76 -4.35
C LEU A 321 -3.54 3.84 -5.15
N SER A 322 -3.25 3.61 -6.44
CA SER A 322 -4.00 2.67 -7.28
C SER A 322 -3.89 1.23 -6.78
N ASP A 323 -2.68 0.79 -6.45
CA ASP A 323 -2.42 -0.56 -5.92
C ASP A 323 -3.09 -0.77 -4.55
N ALA A 324 -3.08 0.26 -3.71
CA ALA A 324 -3.65 0.23 -2.36
C ALA A 324 -5.18 0.26 -2.32
N ARG A 325 -5.81 0.77 -3.39
CA ARG A 325 -7.24 1.11 -3.45
C ARG A 325 -8.16 -0.03 -3.01
N GLU A 326 -7.99 -1.21 -3.60
CA GLU A 326 -8.90 -2.34 -3.38
C GLU A 326 -8.89 -2.83 -1.94
N MET A 327 -7.70 -2.99 -1.35
CA MET A 327 -7.59 -3.42 0.04
C MET A 327 -8.06 -2.32 0.99
N ALA A 328 -7.74 -1.05 0.70
CA ALA A 328 -8.21 0.08 1.50
C ALA A 328 -9.74 0.16 1.55
N MET A 329 -10.43 -0.09 0.42
CA MET A 329 -11.90 -0.22 0.39
C MET A 329 -12.40 -1.43 1.18
N LYS A 330 -11.73 -2.59 1.10
CA LYS A 330 -12.10 -3.77 1.91
C LYS A 330 -11.97 -3.53 3.41
N LEU A 331 -11.01 -2.71 3.84
CA LEU A 331 -10.85 -2.30 5.23
C LEU A 331 -12.00 -1.42 5.75
N THR A 332 -12.86 -0.86 4.89
CA THR A 332 -14.05 -0.11 5.32
C THR A 332 -15.29 -0.99 5.45
N LEU A 333 -15.23 -2.25 5.02
CA LEU A 333 -16.34 -3.19 5.18
C LEU A 333 -16.55 -3.48 6.67
N LYS A 334 -17.80 -3.49 7.11
CA LYS A 334 -18.16 -3.93 8.45
C LYS A 334 -18.45 -5.44 8.42
N PRO A 335 -18.07 -6.20 9.44
CA PRO A 335 -18.51 -7.59 9.58
C PRO A 335 -20.03 -7.70 9.52
N GLU A 336 -20.53 -8.67 8.73
CA GLU A 336 -21.97 -8.96 8.60
C GLU A 336 -22.55 -9.46 9.93
N VAL A 337 -21.81 -10.33 10.62
CA VAL A 337 -22.14 -10.85 11.95
C VAL A 337 -21.20 -10.18 12.94
N GLN A 338 -21.77 -9.48 13.93
CA GLN A 338 -21.02 -8.82 14.99
C GLN A 338 -21.37 -9.43 16.33
N ASP A 339 -20.34 -9.63 17.14
CA ASP A 339 -20.53 -10.02 18.53
C ASP A 339 -21.21 -8.87 19.29
N PRO A 340 -22.08 -9.19 20.26
CA PRO A 340 -22.72 -8.18 21.09
C PRO A 340 -21.67 -7.38 21.88
N LEU A 341 -21.94 -6.08 22.12
CA LEU A 341 -21.05 -5.20 22.89
C LEU A 341 -20.78 -5.71 24.31
N HIS A 342 -21.76 -6.40 24.89
CA HIS A 342 -21.68 -7.04 26.20
C HIS A 342 -22.08 -8.52 26.05
N PRO A 343 -21.15 -9.39 25.63
CA PRO A 343 -21.47 -10.79 25.40
C PRO A 343 -21.74 -11.50 26.72
N GLU A 344 -22.78 -12.33 26.71
CA GLU A 344 -23.06 -13.28 27.78
C GLU A 344 -22.06 -14.45 27.71
N LYS A 345 -21.81 -15.10 28.85
CA LYS A 345 -21.05 -16.35 28.86
C LYS A 345 -21.95 -17.49 28.38
N PRO A 346 -21.44 -18.42 27.55
CA PRO A 346 -22.21 -19.58 27.15
C PRO A 346 -22.54 -20.44 28.38
N VAL A 347 -23.82 -20.77 28.58
CA VAL A 347 -24.27 -21.72 29.60
C VAL A 347 -24.67 -23.07 29.01
N PHE A 348 -24.18 -23.35 27.79
CA PHE A 348 -24.41 -24.59 27.06
C PHE A 348 -23.85 -25.79 27.85
N LYS A 349 -24.71 -26.74 28.19
CA LYS A 349 -24.39 -27.94 28.98
C LYS A 349 -24.84 -29.22 28.29
N GLN A 350 -26.08 -29.25 27.81
CA GLN A 350 -26.72 -30.45 27.27
C GLN A 350 -26.83 -30.40 25.74
N GLY A 351 -26.89 -29.20 25.16
CA GLY A 351 -26.96 -29.00 23.72
C GLY A 351 -28.35 -29.20 23.13
N ALA A 352 -29.42 -28.83 23.86
CA ALA A 352 -30.75 -28.70 23.29
C ALA A 352 -30.77 -27.54 22.28
N ILE A 353 -31.27 -27.74 21.06
CA ILE A 353 -31.27 -26.72 20.01
C ILE A 353 -32.71 -26.40 19.61
N ASN A 354 -33.09 -25.12 19.67
CA ASN A 354 -34.39 -24.65 19.20
C ASN A 354 -34.22 -23.57 18.13
N PHE A 355 -34.93 -23.73 17.01
CA PHE A 355 -35.23 -22.66 16.07
C PHE A 355 -36.68 -22.26 16.32
N GLU A 356 -36.93 -20.98 16.57
CA GLU A 356 -38.24 -20.45 16.92
C GLU A 356 -38.67 -19.39 15.92
N ASN A 357 -39.64 -19.75 15.05
CA ASN A 357 -40.18 -18.87 14.01
C ASN A 357 -39.09 -18.17 13.17
N VAL A 358 -38.04 -18.91 12.80
CA VAL A 358 -36.89 -18.37 12.11
C VAL A 358 -37.26 -17.95 10.69
N THR A 359 -36.97 -16.69 10.37
CA THR A 359 -37.05 -16.15 9.03
C THR A 359 -35.64 -15.84 8.55
N PHE A 360 -35.24 -16.47 7.44
CA PHE A 360 -33.92 -16.29 6.85
C PHE A 360 -33.94 -16.15 5.33
N ARG A 361 -33.19 -15.18 4.83
CA ARG A 361 -32.93 -14.96 3.40
C ARG A 361 -31.45 -14.66 3.18
N HIS A 362 -30.87 -15.23 2.13
CA HIS A 362 -29.51 -14.84 1.71
C HIS A 362 -29.50 -13.42 1.18
N ASP A 363 -28.39 -12.71 1.40
CA ASP A 363 -28.22 -11.37 0.84
C ASP A 363 -28.32 -11.39 -0.70
N GLY A 364 -29.21 -10.56 -1.24
CA GLY A 364 -29.47 -10.47 -2.67
C GLY A 364 -30.39 -11.55 -3.26
N ALA A 365 -30.95 -12.45 -2.44
CA ALA A 365 -32.03 -13.34 -2.87
C ALA A 365 -33.39 -12.62 -2.77
N ASP A 366 -34.30 -12.91 -3.71
CA ASP A 366 -35.69 -12.41 -3.68
C ASP A 366 -36.53 -13.20 -2.66
N ASP A 367 -36.41 -14.53 -2.69
CA ASP A 367 -37.19 -15.44 -1.84
C ASP A 367 -36.45 -15.82 -0.55
N ALA A 368 -37.20 -15.93 0.56
CA ALA A 368 -36.68 -16.43 1.82
C ALA A 368 -36.48 -17.96 1.76
N ILE A 369 -35.40 -18.44 2.40
CA ILE A 369 -35.14 -19.89 2.54
C ILE A 369 -35.98 -20.47 3.68
N PHE A 370 -36.14 -19.70 4.75
CA PHE A 370 -36.96 -20.04 5.89
C PHE A 370 -37.96 -18.92 6.15
N GLU A 371 -39.23 -19.27 6.32
CA GLU A 371 -40.31 -18.37 6.73
C GLU A 371 -41.06 -19.02 7.89
N GLY A 372 -40.84 -18.54 9.12
CA GLY A 372 -41.45 -19.12 10.32
C GLY A 372 -40.96 -20.53 10.65
N PHE A 373 -39.73 -20.88 10.28
CA PHE A 373 -39.17 -22.22 10.51
C PHE A 373 -39.00 -22.48 12.01
N THR A 374 -39.60 -23.58 12.49
CA THR A 374 -39.53 -23.98 13.90
C THR A 374 -39.12 -25.45 14.00
N VAL A 375 -38.09 -25.73 14.81
CA VAL A 375 -37.67 -27.10 15.14
C VAL A 375 -37.08 -27.14 16.54
N ASN A 376 -37.34 -28.23 17.27
CA ASN A 376 -36.76 -28.51 18.58
C ASN A 376 -35.99 -29.83 18.48
N ILE A 377 -34.72 -29.81 18.89
CA ILE A 377 -33.82 -30.96 18.90
C ILE A 377 -33.38 -31.17 20.35
N LYS A 378 -33.67 -32.36 20.89
CA LYS A 378 -33.37 -32.68 22.29
C LYS A 378 -31.88 -33.03 22.47
N PRO A 379 -31.33 -32.84 23.68
CA PRO A 379 -29.98 -33.29 24.01
C PRO A 379 -29.74 -34.75 23.63
N GLY A 380 -28.64 -35.01 22.91
CA GLY A 380 -28.23 -36.35 22.50
C GLY A 380 -29.01 -36.97 21.34
N GLU A 381 -30.01 -36.28 20.77
CA GLU A 381 -30.70 -36.75 19.56
C GLU A 381 -29.76 -36.76 18.35
N LYS A 382 -29.94 -37.80 17.52
CA LYS A 382 -29.26 -37.93 16.23
C LYS A 382 -30.26 -37.63 15.12
N ILE A 383 -30.07 -36.50 14.45
CA ILE A 383 -31.00 -36.01 13.43
C ILE A 383 -30.36 -36.13 12.04
N GLY A 384 -31.15 -36.59 11.06
CA GLY A 384 -30.79 -36.56 9.65
C GLY A 384 -31.58 -35.48 8.91
N LEU A 385 -30.88 -34.52 8.29
CA LEU A 385 -31.51 -33.51 7.45
C LEU A 385 -31.66 -34.02 6.01
N VAL A 386 -32.88 -34.29 5.58
CA VAL A 386 -33.20 -34.79 4.23
C VAL A 386 -33.99 -33.75 3.43
N GLY A 387 -33.77 -33.73 2.11
CA GLY A 387 -34.47 -32.83 1.19
C GLY A 387 -33.70 -32.66 -0.12
N HIS A 388 -34.36 -32.12 -1.14
CA HIS A 388 -33.73 -31.82 -2.43
C HIS A 388 -32.61 -30.75 -2.32
N SER A 389 -31.78 -30.61 -3.35
CA SER A 389 -30.81 -29.50 -3.40
C SER A 389 -31.54 -28.15 -3.24
N GLY A 390 -30.92 -27.21 -2.54
CA GLY A 390 -31.53 -25.90 -2.25
C GLY A 390 -32.58 -25.89 -1.13
N SER A 391 -32.93 -27.03 -0.52
CA SER A 391 -33.94 -27.10 0.56
C SER A 391 -33.51 -26.47 1.91
N GLY A 392 -32.43 -25.70 1.95
CA GLY A 392 -31.94 -25.05 3.17
C GLY A 392 -31.08 -25.90 4.11
N LYS A 393 -30.71 -27.15 3.78
CA LYS A 393 -29.88 -28.02 4.66
C LYS A 393 -28.55 -27.39 5.09
N THR A 394 -27.78 -26.86 4.14
CA THR A 394 -26.52 -26.18 4.43
C THR A 394 -26.80 -24.87 5.18
N THR A 395 -27.87 -24.17 4.84
CA THR A 395 -28.31 -22.94 5.54
C THR A 395 -28.61 -23.21 7.01
N PHE A 396 -29.27 -24.33 7.34
CA PHE A 396 -29.52 -24.73 8.72
C PHE A 396 -28.22 -24.78 9.53
N THR A 397 -27.19 -25.48 9.02
CA THR A 397 -25.90 -25.56 9.71
C THR A 397 -25.19 -24.19 9.79
N ARG A 398 -25.31 -23.35 8.76
CA ARG A 398 -24.73 -22.00 8.75
C ARG A 398 -25.37 -21.10 9.81
N LEU A 399 -26.68 -21.20 10.01
CA LEU A 399 -27.41 -20.43 11.02
C LEU A 399 -27.12 -20.92 12.43
N LEU A 400 -27.05 -22.25 12.64
CA LEU A 400 -26.69 -22.81 13.94
C LEU A 400 -25.28 -22.41 14.38
N LEU A 401 -24.33 -22.38 13.44
CA LEU A 401 -22.97 -21.88 13.66
C LEU A 401 -22.87 -20.35 13.63
N ARG A 402 -24.01 -19.64 13.47
CA ARG A 402 -24.07 -18.18 13.36
C ARG A 402 -23.10 -17.58 12.34
N TYR A 403 -22.87 -18.26 11.22
CA TYR A 403 -22.14 -17.69 10.08
C TYR A 403 -22.96 -16.63 9.32
N SER A 404 -24.25 -16.52 9.64
CA SER A 404 -25.16 -15.46 9.20
C SER A 404 -26.19 -15.23 10.29
N ASP A 405 -26.56 -13.97 10.53
CA ASP A 405 -27.66 -13.64 11.45
C ASP A 405 -29.02 -13.79 10.74
N ILE A 406 -30.05 -14.12 11.52
CA ILE A 406 -31.43 -14.27 11.05
C ILE A 406 -32.14 -12.92 10.95
N GLN A 407 -33.11 -12.78 10.04
CA GLN A 407 -33.91 -11.57 9.92
C GLN A 407 -35.14 -11.56 10.85
N GLY A 408 -35.54 -12.72 11.40
CA GLY A 408 -36.61 -12.81 12.39
C GLY A 408 -36.60 -14.16 13.12
N GLY A 409 -37.23 -14.20 14.30
CA GLY A 409 -37.24 -15.37 15.18
C GLY A 409 -36.05 -15.42 16.14
N ALA A 410 -35.76 -16.61 16.67
CA ALA A 410 -34.60 -16.87 17.53
C ALA A 410 -34.01 -18.26 17.29
N ILE A 411 -32.71 -18.41 17.55
CA ILE A 411 -32.04 -19.70 17.63
C ILE A 411 -31.42 -19.79 19.02
N THR A 412 -31.76 -20.83 19.78
CA THR A 412 -31.27 -21.02 21.14
C THR A 412 -30.56 -22.36 21.30
N ILE A 413 -29.53 -22.37 22.15
CA ILE A 413 -28.88 -23.59 22.64
C ILE A 413 -29.05 -23.60 24.16
N ASP A 414 -29.65 -24.66 24.70
CA ASP A 414 -30.04 -24.75 26.12
C ASP A 414 -30.76 -23.48 26.60
N GLU A 415 -31.75 -23.03 25.82
CA GLU A 415 -32.59 -21.84 26.05
C GLU A 415 -31.87 -20.48 25.95
N GLN A 416 -30.54 -20.46 25.81
CA GLN A 416 -29.79 -19.22 25.60
C GLN A 416 -29.70 -18.89 24.10
N ASN A 417 -30.06 -17.67 23.72
CA ASN A 417 -30.00 -17.20 22.34
C ASN A 417 -28.54 -17.06 21.88
N ILE A 418 -28.20 -17.70 20.75
CA ILE A 418 -26.84 -17.69 20.20
C ILE A 418 -26.37 -16.29 19.76
N ALA A 419 -27.31 -15.35 19.55
CA ALA A 419 -27.00 -13.96 19.23
C ALA A 419 -26.40 -13.17 20.41
N HIS A 420 -26.57 -13.67 21.64
CA HIS A 420 -26.15 -13.00 22.88
C HIS A 420 -24.75 -13.39 23.36
N VAL A 421 -24.13 -14.40 22.74
CA VAL A 421 -22.77 -14.86 23.04
C VAL A 421 -21.80 -14.45 21.92
N THR A 422 -20.49 -14.56 22.17
CA THR A 422 -19.48 -14.37 21.12
C THR A 422 -19.47 -15.56 20.14
N GLN A 423 -19.13 -15.32 18.88
CA GLN A 423 -18.99 -16.37 17.87
C GLN A 423 -17.97 -17.43 18.28
N ASP A 424 -16.79 -17.01 18.76
CA ASP A 424 -15.74 -17.93 19.21
C ASP A 424 -16.26 -18.83 20.35
N SER A 425 -16.94 -18.26 21.36
CA SER A 425 -17.50 -19.05 22.47
C SER A 425 -18.60 -20.02 22.04
N LEU A 426 -19.34 -19.70 20.97
CA LEU A 426 -20.31 -20.61 20.37
C LEU A 426 -19.60 -21.77 19.67
N HIS A 427 -18.57 -21.48 18.87
CA HIS A 427 -17.82 -22.48 18.11
C HIS A 427 -16.99 -23.41 18.99
N GLU A 428 -16.51 -22.96 20.15
CA GLU A 428 -15.87 -23.83 21.15
C GLU A 428 -16.78 -24.97 21.65
N HIS A 429 -18.11 -24.79 21.56
CA HIS A 429 -19.09 -25.78 22.01
C HIS A 429 -19.68 -26.61 20.86
N ILE A 430 -19.34 -26.32 19.60
CA ILE A 430 -19.88 -27.01 18.42
C ILE A 430 -18.75 -27.57 17.56
N ALA A 431 -18.66 -28.90 17.48
CA ALA A 431 -17.78 -29.55 16.51
C ALA A 431 -18.44 -29.56 15.12
N TYR A 432 -17.75 -29.00 14.12
CA TYR A 432 -18.22 -28.97 12.73
C TYR A 432 -17.26 -29.71 11.79
N VAL A 433 -17.81 -30.60 10.96
CA VAL A 433 -17.08 -31.31 9.91
C VAL A 433 -17.69 -30.92 8.55
N PRO A 434 -17.00 -30.12 7.72
CA PRO A 434 -17.51 -29.73 6.42
C PRO A 434 -17.51 -30.91 5.44
N GLN A 435 -18.30 -30.80 4.37
CA GLN A 435 -18.35 -31.80 3.31
C GLN A 435 -16.98 -32.02 2.63
N GLU A 436 -16.22 -30.95 2.44
CA GLU A 436 -14.84 -30.97 1.94
C GLU A 436 -13.90 -30.51 3.06
N PRO A 437 -13.17 -31.42 3.73
CA PRO A 437 -12.26 -31.05 4.80
C PRO A 437 -11.06 -30.29 4.25
N LEU A 438 -10.76 -29.14 4.86
CA LEU A 438 -9.58 -28.34 4.55
C LEU A 438 -8.55 -28.53 5.66
N LEU A 439 -7.31 -28.80 5.27
CA LEU A 439 -6.18 -28.90 6.19
C LEU A 439 -5.23 -27.73 5.95
N PHE A 440 -4.66 -27.22 7.04
CA PHE A 440 -3.54 -26.30 6.93
C PHE A 440 -2.34 -27.04 6.34
N HIS A 441 -1.50 -26.31 5.60
CA HIS A 441 -0.22 -26.80 5.12
C HIS A 441 0.81 -26.86 6.28
N ARG A 442 0.53 -27.76 7.23
CA ARG A 442 1.22 -28.03 8.49
C ARG A 442 1.32 -29.55 8.68
N SER A 443 1.95 -30.02 9.76
CA SER A 443 1.97 -31.45 10.06
C SER A 443 0.56 -31.99 10.35
N ILE A 444 0.34 -33.30 10.13
CA ILE A 444 -0.92 -33.97 10.49
C ILE A 444 -1.21 -33.82 11.98
N ARG A 445 -0.17 -33.95 12.83
CA ARG A 445 -0.27 -33.73 14.28
C ARG A 445 -0.85 -32.35 14.61
N GLU A 446 -0.34 -31.30 13.97
CA GLU A 446 -0.83 -29.93 14.20
C GLU A 446 -2.25 -29.72 13.70
N ASN A 447 -2.65 -30.37 12.61
CA ASN A 447 -4.03 -30.31 12.12
C ASN A 447 -4.99 -31.02 13.08
N ILE A 448 -4.66 -32.21 13.59
CA ILE A 448 -5.50 -32.93 14.56
C ILE A 448 -5.57 -32.16 15.89
N GLY A 449 -4.44 -31.60 16.35
CA GLY A 449 -4.36 -30.79 17.56
C GLY A 449 -4.96 -29.38 17.41
N TYR A 450 -5.43 -28.98 16.24
CA TYR A 450 -5.94 -27.62 16.02
C TYR A 450 -7.19 -27.30 16.87
N GLY A 451 -8.03 -28.31 17.13
CA GLY A 451 -9.23 -28.16 17.96
C GLY A 451 -8.98 -28.04 19.47
N ASP A 452 -7.78 -28.41 19.93
CA ASP A 452 -7.33 -28.20 21.31
C ASP A 452 -5.81 -27.97 21.30
N LEU A 453 -5.42 -26.69 21.29
CA LEU A 453 -4.02 -26.28 21.19
C LEU A 453 -3.17 -26.73 22.38
N ALA A 454 -3.79 -27.12 23.51
CA ALA A 454 -3.12 -27.66 24.69
C ALA A 454 -3.08 -29.20 24.70
N ALA A 455 -3.65 -29.86 23.68
CA ALA A 455 -3.73 -31.31 23.60
C ALA A 455 -2.33 -31.96 23.62
N LYS A 456 -2.12 -32.83 24.61
CA LYS A 456 -0.92 -33.68 24.66
C LYS A 456 -0.97 -34.71 23.54
N ASP A 457 0.19 -35.18 23.10
CA ASP A 457 0.31 -36.19 22.03
C ASP A 457 -0.54 -37.44 22.27
N LYS A 458 -0.67 -37.87 23.53
CA LYS A 458 -1.54 -39.01 23.88
C LYS A 458 -3.00 -38.77 23.51
N ALA A 459 -3.51 -37.55 23.70
CA ALA A 459 -4.88 -37.18 23.34
C ALA A 459 -5.04 -37.13 21.82
N ILE A 460 -4.06 -36.56 21.11
CA ILE A 460 -4.02 -36.51 19.64
C ILE A 460 -4.02 -37.92 19.04
N ILE A 461 -3.16 -38.82 19.53
CA ILE A 461 -3.11 -40.22 19.07
C ILE A 461 -4.42 -40.95 19.39
N ARG A 462 -5.02 -40.70 20.56
CA ARG A 462 -6.31 -41.30 20.92
C ARG A 462 -7.41 -40.83 19.95
N ALA A 463 -7.47 -39.53 19.64
CA ALA A 463 -8.41 -38.99 18.67
C ALA A 463 -8.21 -39.61 17.28
N ALA A 464 -6.96 -39.71 16.82
CA ALA A 464 -6.63 -40.37 15.55
C ALA A 464 -7.08 -41.83 15.52
N LYS A 465 -6.84 -42.60 16.60
CA LYS A 465 -7.30 -44.00 16.69
C LYS A 465 -8.83 -44.12 16.66
N LEU A 466 -9.54 -43.25 17.40
CA LEU A 466 -11.01 -43.23 17.40
C LEU A 466 -11.59 -42.86 16.03
N ALA A 467 -10.89 -42.03 15.26
CA ALA A 467 -11.25 -41.66 13.90
C ALA A 467 -10.76 -42.67 12.84
N HIS A 468 -10.16 -43.79 13.24
CA HIS A 468 -9.52 -44.76 12.35
C HIS A 468 -8.46 -44.14 11.42
N ALA A 469 -7.74 -43.15 11.94
CA ALA A 469 -6.81 -42.30 11.23
C ALA A 469 -5.34 -42.49 11.64
N HIS A 470 -5.03 -43.45 12.52
CA HIS A 470 -3.68 -43.61 13.07
C HIS A 470 -2.76 -44.50 12.24
N ASP A 471 -3.34 -45.48 11.54
CA ASP A 471 -2.57 -46.54 10.87
C ASP A 471 -2.25 -46.21 9.39
N PHE A 472 -2.93 -45.20 8.82
CA PHE A 472 -2.59 -44.63 7.51
C PHE A 472 -1.42 -43.66 7.64
#